data_AF-A0A371YJ69-F1
#
_entry.id   AF-A0A371YJ69-F1
#
_cell.length_a   1.000
_cell.length_b   1.000
_cell.length_c   1.000
_cell.angle_alpha   90.00
_cell.angle_beta   90.00
_cell.angle_gamma   90.00
#
_symmetry.space_group_name_H-M   'P 1'
#
loop_
_entity.id
_entity.type
_entity.pdbx_description
1 polymer ?
#
loop_
_entity_poly.entity_id
_entity_poly.type
_entity_poly.pdbx_seq_one_letter_code
_entity_poly.pdbx_strand_id
1 'polypeptide(L)'
;MSKKILLYSLIYLSTYLLILIFQWGYVCNFEISSTCNLNSDTLKTILQTSAPVITPLVIIWGYFSWKEQELYKTSTELLSTCLSQTNIIFKAWKKSRDYSNVYSRFSAYHFREMYPITHEVLDSTEISNSELNRIKEVYLLVNDLYFTLNHLFIINKHLNLDNIFEKVKAISFELETNMNELSEFQHELICIKNNYTNKLSPEKIKEICYKLDSSISVDTLRIDDHNIKIDKFIEDITSQITKLSRQLS
;
A
#
# COMPACT_ATOMS: atom_id res chain seq x y z
N MET A 1 6.74 -22.83 -1.31
CA MET A 1 6.82 -23.93 -2.31
C MET A 1 5.53 -24.76 -2.29
N SER A 2 4.74 -24.79 -3.38
CA SER A 2 3.43 -25.45 -3.35
C SER A 2 3.55 -26.98 -3.27
N LYS A 3 2.68 -27.64 -2.48
CA LYS A 3 2.67 -29.10 -2.30
C LYS A 3 2.63 -29.89 -3.62
N LYS A 4 2.01 -29.33 -4.66
CA LYS A 4 1.94 -29.94 -5.99
C LYS A 4 3.29 -29.96 -6.71
N ILE A 5 4.11 -28.92 -6.53
CA ILE A 5 5.44 -28.81 -7.17
C ILE A 5 6.41 -29.80 -6.53
N LEU A 6 6.37 -29.92 -5.21
CA LEU A 6 7.17 -30.90 -4.47
C LEU A 6 6.78 -32.33 -4.91
N LEU A 7 5.49 -32.60 -5.12
CA LEU A 7 4.99 -33.87 -5.64
C LEU A 7 5.49 -34.13 -7.07
N TYR A 8 5.38 -33.14 -7.98
CA TYR A 8 5.85 -33.29 -9.36
C TYR A 8 7.38 -33.48 -9.43
N SER A 9 8.15 -32.75 -8.63
CA SER A 9 9.60 -32.95 -8.57
C SER A 9 9.92 -34.32 -7.99
N LEU A 10 9.23 -34.78 -6.94
CA LEU A 10 9.40 -36.12 -6.37
C LEU A 10 9.08 -37.24 -7.36
N ILE A 11 7.98 -37.13 -8.10
CA ILE A 11 7.59 -38.12 -9.12
C ILE A 11 8.67 -38.19 -10.21
N TYR A 12 9.17 -37.05 -10.67
CA TYR A 12 10.24 -37.01 -11.69
C TYR A 12 11.60 -37.48 -11.15
N LEU A 13 11.93 -37.20 -9.89
CA LEU A 13 13.16 -37.69 -9.26
C LEU A 13 13.10 -39.21 -9.05
N SER A 14 11.91 -39.74 -8.73
CA SER A 14 11.65 -41.17 -8.64
C SER A 14 11.76 -41.87 -9.99
N THR A 15 11.22 -41.29 -11.08
CA THR A 15 11.38 -41.86 -12.42
C THR A 15 12.83 -41.75 -12.91
N TYR A 16 13.54 -40.68 -12.58
CA TYR A 16 14.97 -40.54 -12.88
C TYR A 16 15.82 -41.61 -12.18
N LEU A 17 15.59 -41.87 -10.89
CA LEU A 17 16.26 -42.95 -10.15
C LEU A 17 15.96 -44.32 -10.77
N LEU A 18 14.72 -44.60 -11.16
CA LEU A 18 14.36 -45.84 -11.85
C LEU A 18 15.08 -45.99 -13.19
N ILE A 19 15.13 -44.93 -14.00
CA ILE A 19 15.82 -44.96 -15.30
C ILE A 19 17.32 -45.17 -15.12
N LEU A 20 17.94 -44.54 -14.12
CA LEU A 20 19.35 -44.77 -13.79
C LEU A 20 19.62 -46.22 -13.38
N ILE A 21 18.75 -46.83 -12.56
CA ILE A 21 18.87 -48.24 -12.17
C ILE A 21 18.76 -49.17 -13.39
N PHE A 22 17.80 -48.92 -14.29
CA PHE A 22 17.64 -49.69 -15.52
C PHE A 22 18.80 -49.51 -16.49
N GLN A 23 19.31 -48.28 -16.65
CA GLN A 23 20.48 -48.00 -17.49
C GLN A 23 21.74 -48.67 -16.93
N TRP A 24 21.91 -48.68 -15.60
CA TRP A 24 23.00 -49.40 -14.96
C TRP A 24 22.89 -50.91 -15.17
N GLY A 25 21.68 -51.48 -15.05
CA GLY A 25 21.42 -52.90 -15.35
C GLY A 25 21.67 -53.26 -16.82
N TYR A 26 21.32 -52.39 -17.77
CA TYR A 26 21.56 -52.61 -19.20
C TYR A 26 23.05 -52.49 -19.57
N VAL A 27 23.74 -51.48 -19.06
CA VAL A 27 25.16 -51.22 -19.37
C VAL A 27 26.09 -52.22 -18.69
N CYS A 28 25.78 -52.64 -17.47
CA CYS A 28 26.57 -53.63 -16.72
C CYS A 28 25.99 -55.05 -16.80
N ASN A 29 25.05 -55.30 -17.73
CA ASN A 29 24.47 -56.63 -18.02
C ASN A 29 23.92 -57.38 -16.79
N PHE A 30 23.40 -56.64 -15.80
CA PHE A 30 22.97 -57.15 -14.49
C PHE A 30 24.03 -57.94 -13.68
N GLU A 31 25.31 -57.88 -14.06
CA GLU A 31 26.37 -58.49 -13.27
C GLU A 31 26.63 -57.65 -12.01
N ILE A 32 26.34 -58.24 -10.85
CA ILE A 32 26.69 -57.71 -9.53
C ILE A 32 28.18 -57.96 -9.31
N SER A 33 29.04 -57.32 -10.09
CA SER A 33 30.48 -57.46 -9.91
C SER A 33 31.21 -56.15 -10.16
N SER A 34 32.32 -55.98 -9.44
CA SER A 34 33.17 -54.80 -9.35
C SER A 34 33.95 -54.47 -10.64
N THR A 35 33.43 -54.80 -11.82
CA THR A 35 34.13 -54.75 -13.11
C THR A 35 33.38 -53.97 -14.20
N CYS A 36 32.40 -53.14 -13.86
CA CYS A 36 31.81 -52.21 -14.83
C CYS A 36 32.83 -51.09 -15.13
N ASN A 37 33.60 -51.26 -16.20
CA ASN A 37 34.68 -50.35 -16.58
C ASN A 37 34.06 -49.08 -17.18
N LEU A 38 34.01 -48.00 -16.41
CA LEU A 38 33.49 -46.69 -16.82
C LEU A 38 34.50 -46.04 -17.80
N ASN A 39 34.45 -46.46 -19.07
CA ASN A 39 35.15 -45.80 -20.16
C ASN A 39 34.44 -44.50 -20.58
N SER A 40 35.15 -43.61 -21.28
CA SER A 40 34.61 -42.31 -21.69
C SER A 40 33.39 -42.43 -22.62
N ASP A 41 33.35 -43.47 -23.46
CA ASP A 41 32.21 -43.74 -24.35
C ASP A 41 30.97 -44.17 -23.58
N THR A 42 31.10 -45.03 -22.57
CA THR A 42 29.99 -45.44 -21.70
C THR A 42 29.44 -44.25 -20.90
N LEU A 43 30.32 -43.36 -20.44
CA LEU A 43 29.91 -42.13 -19.75
C LEU A 43 29.12 -41.19 -20.69
N LYS A 44 29.56 -41.07 -21.95
CA LYS A 44 28.90 -40.26 -22.99
C LYS A 44 27.52 -40.83 -23.35
N THR A 45 27.38 -42.15 -23.46
CA THR A 45 26.09 -42.80 -23.70
C THR A 45 25.12 -42.60 -22.54
N ILE A 46 25.59 -42.72 -21.29
CA ILE A 46 24.77 -42.44 -20.09
C ILE A 46 24.32 -40.97 -20.08
N LEU A 47 25.21 -40.03 -20.40
CA LEU A 47 24.84 -38.61 -20.46
C LEU A 47 23.79 -38.33 -21.54
N GLN A 48 23.97 -38.89 -22.75
CA GLN A 48 23.04 -38.69 -23.87
C GLN A 48 21.68 -39.35 -23.63
N THR A 49 21.65 -40.51 -22.97
CA THR A 49 20.40 -41.23 -22.68
C THR A 49 19.66 -40.68 -21.46
N SER A 50 20.37 -40.06 -20.51
CA SER A 50 19.76 -39.38 -19.35
C SER A 50 19.37 -37.91 -19.62
N ALA A 51 19.97 -37.27 -20.63
CA ALA A 51 19.67 -35.89 -21.02
C ALA A 51 18.18 -35.59 -21.26
N PRO A 52 17.38 -36.44 -21.94
CA PRO A 52 15.94 -36.20 -22.12
C PRO A 52 15.13 -36.19 -20.82
N VAL A 53 15.66 -36.77 -19.74
CA VAL A 53 15.03 -36.82 -18.42
C VAL A 53 15.49 -35.66 -17.53
N ILE A 54 16.77 -35.29 -17.61
CA ILE A 54 17.36 -34.18 -16.84
C ILE A 54 16.91 -32.82 -17.40
N THR A 55 16.82 -32.69 -18.73
CA THR A 55 16.51 -31.40 -19.38
C THR A 55 15.16 -30.83 -18.94
N PRO A 56 14.05 -31.60 -18.91
CA PRO A 56 12.77 -31.10 -18.38
C PRO A 56 12.83 -30.69 -16.91
N LEU A 57 13.59 -31.41 -16.07
CA LEU A 57 13.77 -31.06 -14.65
C LEU A 57 14.45 -29.70 -14.48
N VAL A 58 15.53 -29.47 -15.22
CA VAL A 58 16.25 -28.19 -15.22
C VAL A 58 15.35 -27.06 -15.74
N ILE A 59 14.54 -27.31 -16.77
CA ILE A 59 13.59 -26.32 -17.30
C ILE A 59 12.52 -25.98 -16.26
N ILE A 60 11.94 -26.99 -15.59
CA ILE A 60 10.93 -26.79 -14.55
C ILE A 60 11.50 -25.98 -13.38
N TRP A 61 12.70 -26.35 -12.91
CA TRP A 61 13.38 -25.62 -11.84
C TRP A 61 13.74 -24.19 -12.25
N GLY A 62 14.26 -24.01 -13.46
CA GLY A 62 14.57 -22.70 -14.02
C GLY A 62 13.34 -21.81 -14.11
N TYR A 63 12.21 -22.35 -14.58
CA TYR A 63 10.94 -21.62 -14.64
C TYR A 63 10.44 -21.20 -13.25
N PHE A 64 10.49 -22.09 -12.26
CA PHE A 64 10.05 -21.75 -10.90
C PHE A 64 10.98 -20.75 -10.21
N SER A 65 12.28 -20.92 -10.36
CA SER A 65 13.28 -19.97 -9.87
C SER A 65 13.06 -18.59 -10.48
N TRP A 66 12.88 -18.52 -11.81
CA TRP A 66 12.53 -17.28 -12.51
C TRP A 66 11.23 -16.67 -11.99
N LYS A 67 10.18 -17.48 -11.81
CA LYS A 67 8.88 -17.01 -11.33
C LYS A 67 8.95 -16.47 -9.89
N GLU A 68 9.69 -17.12 -9.00
CA GLU A 68 9.89 -16.65 -7.63
C GLU A 68 10.72 -15.36 -7.59
N GLN A 69 11.76 -15.26 -8.44
CA GLN A 69 12.55 -14.03 -8.59
C GLN A 69 11.70 -12.88 -9.14
N GLU A 70 10.85 -13.12 -10.13
CA GLU A 70 9.98 -12.10 -10.71
C GLU A 70 8.95 -11.63 -9.67
N LEU A 71 8.31 -12.56 -8.95
CA LEU A 71 7.39 -12.24 -7.85
C LEU A 71 8.07 -11.40 -6.77
N TYR A 72 9.30 -11.77 -6.39
CA TYR A 72 10.11 -11.03 -5.43
C TYR A 72 10.37 -9.60 -5.92
N LYS A 73 10.90 -9.47 -7.14
CA LYS A 73 11.22 -8.19 -7.76
C LYS A 73 9.98 -7.29 -7.83
N THR A 74 8.87 -7.77 -8.38
CA THR A 74 7.63 -6.99 -8.49
C THR A 74 7.08 -6.61 -7.11
N SER A 75 7.15 -7.51 -6.11
CA SER A 75 6.69 -7.20 -4.75
C SER A 75 7.53 -6.08 -4.12
N THR A 76 8.85 -6.12 -4.29
CA THR A 76 9.75 -5.07 -3.76
C THR A 76 9.53 -3.73 -4.45
N GLU A 77 9.29 -3.73 -5.76
CA GLU A 77 8.97 -2.52 -6.53
C GLU A 77 7.65 -1.91 -6.04
N LEU A 78 6.59 -2.71 -5.92
CA LEU A 78 5.29 -2.25 -5.41
C LEU A 78 5.36 -1.72 -3.98
N LEU A 79 6.13 -2.35 -3.09
CA LEU A 79 6.34 -1.84 -1.73
C LEU A 79 7.07 -0.49 -1.74
N SER A 80 8.06 -0.31 -2.62
CA SER A 80 8.76 0.96 -2.79
C SER A 80 7.82 2.06 -3.31
N THR A 81 6.91 1.71 -4.23
CA THR A 81 5.86 2.61 -4.71
C THR A 81 4.91 2.99 -3.58
N CYS A 82 4.48 2.02 -2.76
CA CYS A 82 3.60 2.30 -1.62
C CYS A 82 4.28 3.25 -0.62
N LEU A 83 5.56 3.08 -0.31
CA LEU A 83 6.31 4.00 0.56
C LEU A 83 6.40 5.42 -0.03
N SER A 84 6.60 5.52 -1.33
CA SER A 84 6.59 6.82 -2.01
C SER A 84 5.21 7.48 -1.92
N GLN A 85 4.14 6.72 -2.18
CA GLN A 85 2.76 7.18 -2.09
C GLN A 85 2.41 7.65 -0.66
N THR A 86 2.82 6.94 0.40
CA THR A 86 2.52 7.37 1.78
C THR A 86 3.17 8.73 2.10
N ASN A 87 4.40 8.96 1.63
CA ASN A 87 5.06 10.26 1.78
C ASN A 87 4.37 11.37 0.97
N ILE A 88 3.92 11.07 -0.24
CA ILE A 88 3.15 12.01 -1.07
C ILE A 88 1.82 12.37 -0.39
N ILE A 89 1.09 11.37 0.13
CA ILE A 89 -0.16 11.56 0.87
C ILE A 89 0.09 12.43 2.10
N PHE A 90 1.13 12.14 2.89
CA PHE A 90 1.47 12.93 4.07
C PHE A 90 1.70 14.41 3.73
N LYS A 91 2.51 14.68 2.70
CA LYS A 91 2.78 16.06 2.24
C LYS A 91 1.53 16.74 1.70
N ALA A 92 0.72 16.03 0.92
CA ALA A 92 -0.53 16.55 0.38
C ALA A 92 -1.53 16.91 1.51
N TRP A 93 -1.63 16.06 2.52
CA TRP A 93 -2.48 16.28 3.69
C TRP A 93 -2.03 17.44 4.58
N LYS A 94 -0.71 17.64 4.76
CA LYS A 94 -0.20 18.84 5.41
C LYS A 94 -0.51 20.08 4.58
N LYS A 95 -0.27 20.02 3.27
CA LYS A 95 -0.53 21.12 2.35
C LYS A 95 -2.02 21.46 2.25
N SER A 96 -2.94 20.50 2.35
CA SER A 96 -4.39 20.78 2.26
C SER A 96 -4.90 21.65 3.41
N ARG A 97 -4.21 21.64 4.55
CA ARG A 97 -4.56 22.39 5.76
C ARG A 97 -3.69 23.63 6.00
N ASP A 98 -2.73 23.90 5.11
CA ASP A 98 -1.85 25.05 5.22
C ASP A 98 -2.45 26.25 4.49
N TYR A 99 -3.00 27.20 5.25
CA TYR A 99 -3.56 28.45 4.74
C TYR A 99 -2.63 29.64 4.97
N SER A 100 -1.34 29.43 5.29
CA SER A 100 -0.39 30.50 5.62
C SER A 100 -0.32 31.65 4.59
N ASN A 101 -0.61 31.37 3.32
CA ASN A 101 -0.56 32.33 2.22
C ASN A 101 -1.94 32.86 1.77
N VAL A 102 -3.05 32.37 2.35
CA VAL A 102 -4.42 32.68 1.89
C VAL A 102 -5.33 32.93 3.09
N TYR A 103 -6.17 33.96 3.02
CA TYR A 103 -7.17 34.18 4.07
C TYR A 103 -8.15 32.99 4.14
N SER A 104 -8.10 32.25 5.24
CA SER A 104 -8.91 31.07 5.50
C SER A 104 -10.27 31.46 6.08
N ARG A 105 -11.34 30.81 5.63
CA ARG A 105 -12.67 31.03 6.22
C ARG A 105 -12.76 30.47 7.64
N PHE A 106 -11.96 29.45 7.94
CA PHE A 106 -11.83 28.90 9.28
C PHE A 106 -11.24 29.93 10.24
N SER A 107 -10.21 30.66 9.84
CA SER A 107 -9.60 31.70 10.68
C SER A 107 -10.51 32.92 10.79
N ALA A 108 -11.19 33.31 9.70
CA ALA A 108 -12.21 34.34 9.71
C ALA A 108 -13.32 34.04 10.73
N TYR A 109 -13.83 32.80 10.74
CA TYR A 109 -14.82 32.36 11.72
C TYR A 109 -14.27 32.40 13.15
N HIS A 110 -13.02 31.97 13.34
CA HIS A 110 -12.38 31.92 14.65
C HIS A 110 -12.23 33.32 15.28
N PHE A 111 -11.80 34.31 14.50
CA PHE A 111 -11.55 35.68 14.98
C PHE A 111 -12.75 36.63 14.85
N ARG A 112 -13.95 36.10 14.56
CA ARG A 112 -15.15 36.90 14.27
C ARG A 112 -15.59 37.86 15.38
N GLU A 113 -15.25 37.52 16.63
CA GLU A 113 -15.57 38.34 17.80
C GLU A 113 -14.63 39.56 17.91
N MET A 114 -13.40 39.45 17.39
CA MET A 114 -12.43 40.55 17.34
C MET A 114 -12.55 41.38 16.06
N TYR A 115 -12.84 40.73 14.93
CA TYR A 115 -12.96 41.36 13.63
C TYR A 115 -14.26 40.91 12.95
N PRO A 116 -15.19 41.83 12.61
CA PRO A 116 -16.40 41.46 11.91
C PRO A 116 -16.06 40.78 10.58
N ILE A 117 -16.61 39.58 10.34
CA ILE A 117 -16.40 38.88 9.08
C ILE A 117 -17.10 39.66 7.97
N THR A 118 -16.39 39.98 6.89
CA THR A 118 -17.00 40.59 5.69
C THR A 118 -17.91 39.57 5.00
N HIS A 119 -19.13 40.00 4.64
CA HIS A 119 -20.15 39.12 4.03
C HIS A 119 -19.71 38.43 2.73
N GLU A 120 -18.74 39.00 2.00
CA GLU A 120 -18.18 38.43 0.76
C GLU A 120 -17.37 37.15 1.02
N VAL A 121 -16.72 37.02 2.19
CA VAL A 121 -15.91 35.85 2.54
C VAL A 121 -16.77 34.69 3.05
N LEU A 122 -17.93 35.00 3.64
CA LEU A 122 -18.85 34.01 4.24
C LEU A 122 -19.54 33.10 3.22
N ASP A 123 -19.76 33.57 1.99
CA ASP A 123 -20.59 32.89 0.98
C ASP A 123 -19.84 32.64 -0.33
N SER A 124 -18.51 32.68 -0.30
CA SER A 124 -17.73 32.40 -1.50
C SER A 124 -17.75 30.90 -1.82
N THR A 125 -18.61 30.53 -2.77
CA THR A 125 -18.66 29.17 -3.33
C THR A 125 -17.32 28.76 -3.94
N GLU A 126 -16.58 29.71 -4.50
CA GLU A 126 -15.25 29.47 -5.08
C GLU A 126 -14.24 29.03 -4.01
N ILE A 127 -14.19 29.75 -2.89
CA ILE A 127 -13.31 29.37 -1.77
C ILE A 127 -13.74 28.01 -1.21
N SER A 128 -15.04 27.79 -1.02
CA SER A 128 -15.56 26.48 -0.56
C SER A 128 -15.19 25.33 -1.47
N ASN A 129 -15.28 25.52 -2.80
CA ASN A 129 -14.89 24.51 -3.78
C ASN A 129 -13.39 24.25 -3.75
N SER A 130 -12.58 25.30 -3.58
CA SER A 130 -11.12 25.18 -3.43
C SER A 130 -10.75 24.35 -2.21
N GLU A 131 -11.33 24.64 -1.04
CA GLU A 131 -11.10 23.89 0.20
C GLU A 131 -11.53 22.40 0.06
N LEU A 132 -12.69 22.15 -0.57
CA LEU A 132 -13.17 20.80 -0.87
C LEU A 132 -12.20 20.04 -1.81
N ASN A 133 -11.74 20.70 -2.87
CA ASN A 133 -10.82 20.10 -3.83
C ASN A 133 -9.50 19.71 -3.17
N ARG A 134 -8.99 20.49 -2.23
CA ARG A 134 -7.77 20.16 -1.47
C ARG A 134 -7.89 18.86 -0.69
N ILE A 135 -9.05 18.60 -0.07
CA ILE A 135 -9.30 17.34 0.65
C ILE A 135 -9.50 16.18 -0.35
N LYS A 136 -10.22 16.43 -1.44
CA LYS A 136 -10.47 15.46 -2.49
C LYS A 136 -9.19 14.96 -3.18
N GLU A 137 -8.22 15.86 -3.40
CA GLU A 137 -6.90 15.49 -3.92
C GLU A 137 -6.20 14.46 -3.02
N VAL A 138 -6.25 14.66 -1.70
CA VAL A 138 -5.68 13.70 -0.73
C VAL A 138 -6.44 12.38 -0.78
N TYR A 139 -7.76 12.42 -0.85
CA TYR A 139 -8.60 11.22 -0.95
C TYR A 139 -8.26 10.37 -2.19
N LEU A 140 -8.04 11.01 -3.34
CA LEU A 140 -7.63 10.31 -4.56
C LEU A 140 -6.28 9.60 -4.40
N LEU A 141 -5.30 10.26 -3.77
CA LEU A 141 -3.99 9.65 -3.48
C LEU A 141 -4.10 8.43 -2.54
N VAL A 142 -5.00 8.48 -1.56
CA VAL A 142 -5.27 7.35 -0.66
C VAL A 142 -5.91 6.18 -1.43
N ASN A 143 -6.81 6.47 -2.38
CA ASN A 143 -7.40 5.46 -3.24
C ASN A 143 -6.36 4.82 -4.18
N ASP A 144 -5.42 5.60 -4.70
CA ASP A 144 -4.30 5.08 -5.50
C ASP A 144 -3.41 4.14 -4.66
N LEU A 145 -3.11 4.50 -3.41
CA LEU A 145 -2.40 3.62 -2.48
C LEU A 145 -3.19 2.32 -2.22
N TYR A 146 -4.50 2.39 -2.02
CA TYR A 146 -5.36 1.22 -1.87
C TYR A 146 -5.28 0.30 -3.10
N PHE A 147 -5.29 0.86 -4.31
CA PHE A 147 -5.13 0.11 -5.54
C PHE A 147 -3.76 -0.59 -5.62
N THR A 148 -2.68 0.12 -5.30
CA THR A 148 -1.32 -0.45 -5.29
C THR A 148 -1.17 -1.57 -4.25
N LEU A 149 -1.76 -1.41 -3.06
CA LEU A 149 -1.79 -2.45 -2.03
C LEU A 149 -2.59 -3.69 -2.45
N ASN A 150 -3.72 -3.50 -3.14
CA ASN A 150 -4.48 -4.62 -3.71
C ASN A 150 -3.67 -5.36 -4.77
N HIS A 151 -2.96 -4.64 -5.64
CA HIS A 151 -2.09 -5.26 -6.63
C HIS A 151 -0.99 -6.11 -5.96
N LEU A 152 -0.36 -5.59 -4.91
CA LEU A 152 0.61 -6.32 -4.09
C LEU A 152 0.00 -7.58 -3.46
N PHE A 153 -1.20 -7.47 -2.89
CA PHE A 153 -1.91 -8.61 -2.29
C PHE A 153 -2.21 -9.71 -3.32
N ILE A 154 -2.64 -9.33 -4.53
CA ILE A 154 -2.98 -10.28 -5.60
C ILE A 154 -1.74 -11.04 -6.08
N ILE A 155 -0.62 -10.33 -6.27
CA ILE A 155 0.65 -10.93 -6.70
C ILE A 155 1.25 -11.79 -5.59
N ASN A 156 1.25 -11.30 -4.36
CA ASN A 156 1.89 -11.94 -3.22
C ASN A 156 0.89 -12.18 -2.08
N LYS A 157 0.05 -13.20 -2.26
CA LYS A 157 -1.00 -13.63 -1.32
C LYS A 157 -0.49 -14.08 0.06
N HIS A 158 0.82 -14.22 0.23
CA HIS A 158 1.43 -14.60 1.50
C HIS A 158 1.68 -13.40 2.42
N LEU A 159 1.63 -12.18 1.89
CA LEU A 159 1.76 -10.97 2.70
C LEU A 159 0.48 -10.70 3.47
N ASN A 160 0.61 -10.51 4.78
CA ASN A 160 -0.48 -10.01 5.60
C ASN A 160 -0.54 -8.48 5.49
N LEU A 161 -1.55 -7.98 4.77
CA LEU A 161 -1.81 -6.56 4.58
C LEU A 161 -3.07 -6.07 5.31
N ASP A 162 -3.72 -6.92 6.12
CA ASP A 162 -5.04 -6.65 6.69
C ASP A 162 -5.03 -5.37 7.53
N ASN A 163 -4.03 -5.22 8.40
CA ASN A 163 -3.90 -4.03 9.23
C ASN A 163 -3.61 -2.76 8.40
N ILE A 164 -2.86 -2.87 7.31
CA ILE A 164 -2.62 -1.75 6.40
C ILE A 164 -3.93 -1.34 5.72
N PHE A 165 -4.71 -2.30 5.22
CA PHE A 165 -6.01 -2.03 4.60
C PHE A 165 -7.00 -1.39 5.58
N GLU A 166 -7.07 -1.85 6.81
CA GLU A 166 -7.92 -1.24 7.84
C GLU A 166 -7.53 0.22 8.10
N LYS A 167 -6.23 0.53 8.15
CA LYS A 167 -5.74 1.90 8.32
C LYS A 167 -6.03 2.79 7.11
N VAL A 168 -5.86 2.27 5.89
CA VAL A 168 -6.19 2.99 4.66
C VAL A 168 -7.69 3.31 4.62
N LYS A 169 -8.56 2.35 4.96
CA LYS A 169 -10.01 2.60 5.07
C LYS A 169 -10.33 3.65 6.14
N ALA A 170 -9.66 3.60 7.29
CA ALA A 170 -9.85 4.59 8.34
C ALA A 170 -9.48 6.01 7.88
N ILE A 171 -8.40 6.16 7.10
CA ILE A 171 -8.03 7.45 6.49
C ILE A 171 -9.11 7.90 5.51
N SER A 172 -9.56 7.04 4.61
CA SER A 172 -10.63 7.37 3.64
C SER A 172 -11.90 7.84 4.35
N PHE A 173 -12.33 7.13 5.41
CA PHE A 173 -13.50 7.51 6.20
C PHE A 173 -13.34 8.86 6.90
N GLU A 174 -12.16 9.13 7.48
CA GLU A 174 -11.88 10.42 8.11
C GLU A 174 -11.87 11.56 7.08
N LEU A 175 -11.34 11.34 5.88
CA LEU A 175 -11.36 12.32 4.79
C LEU A 175 -12.79 12.59 4.29
N GLU A 176 -13.63 11.57 4.17
CA GLU A 176 -15.06 11.72 3.87
C GLU A 176 -15.78 12.53 4.96
N THR A 177 -15.48 12.24 6.22
CA THR A 177 -16.00 12.99 7.36
C THR A 177 -15.60 14.46 7.27
N ASN A 178 -14.34 14.77 6.94
CA ASN A 178 -13.86 16.14 6.74
C ASN A 178 -14.60 16.88 5.61
N MET A 179 -14.90 16.19 4.51
CA MET A 179 -15.66 16.78 3.40
C MET A 179 -17.10 17.09 3.81
N ASN A 180 -17.73 16.23 4.62
CA ASN A 180 -19.05 16.47 5.18
C ASN A 180 -19.04 17.64 6.19
N GLU A 181 -18.06 17.68 7.09
CA GLU A 181 -17.86 18.77 8.05
C GLU A 181 -17.64 20.12 7.35
N LEU A 182 -16.98 20.14 6.20
CA LEU A 182 -16.83 21.35 5.38
C LEU A 182 -18.17 21.85 4.82
N SER A 183 -19.06 20.93 4.43
CA SER A 183 -20.42 21.27 4.02
C SER A 183 -21.26 21.80 5.19
N GLU A 184 -21.13 21.18 6.38
CA GLU A 184 -21.75 21.67 7.62
C GLU A 184 -21.26 23.08 7.97
N PHE A 185 -19.95 23.33 7.85
CA PHE A 185 -19.35 24.64 8.08
C PHE A 185 -19.90 25.69 7.10
N GLN A 186 -19.97 25.37 5.81
CA GLN A 186 -20.58 26.25 4.80
C GLN A 186 -22.02 26.63 5.18
N HIS A 187 -22.81 25.65 5.62
CA HIS A 187 -24.19 25.90 6.03
C HIS A 187 -24.27 26.87 7.21
N GLU A 188 -23.39 26.71 8.19
CA GLU A 188 -23.33 27.59 9.36
C GLU A 188 -22.96 29.03 8.97
N LEU A 189 -22.00 29.23 8.06
CA LEU A 189 -21.64 30.56 7.57
C LEU A 189 -22.83 31.26 6.87
N ILE A 190 -23.63 30.50 6.12
CA ILE A 190 -24.88 30.99 5.49
C ILE A 190 -25.91 31.37 6.56
N CYS A 191 -26.05 30.59 7.63
CA CYS A 191 -26.94 30.91 8.75
C CYS A 191 -26.54 32.22 9.43
N ILE A 192 -25.24 32.40 9.71
CA ILE A 192 -24.69 33.64 10.29
C ILE A 192 -24.96 34.83 9.38
N LYS A 193 -24.71 34.69 8.08
CA LYS A 193 -24.96 35.76 7.10
C LYS A 193 -26.42 36.23 7.09
N ASN A 194 -27.37 35.30 7.25
CA ASN A 194 -28.80 35.57 7.15
C ASN A 194 -29.49 35.76 8.52
N ASN A 195 -28.74 35.83 9.62
CA ASN A 195 -29.27 35.87 10.99
C ASN A 195 -30.27 34.74 11.31
N TYR A 196 -30.04 33.54 10.76
CA TYR A 196 -30.81 32.36 11.09
C TYR A 196 -30.30 31.70 12.37
N THR A 197 -31.15 30.86 12.98
CA THR A 197 -30.76 30.07 14.14
C THR A 197 -29.66 29.08 13.75
N ASN A 198 -28.54 29.12 14.45
CA ASN A 198 -27.42 28.19 14.25
C ASN A 198 -27.90 26.75 14.43
N LYS A 199 -27.49 25.86 13.52
CA LYS A 199 -27.79 24.43 13.65
C LYS A 199 -26.74 23.68 14.45
N LEU A 200 -25.52 24.22 14.52
CA LEU A 200 -24.37 23.60 15.16
C LEU A 200 -23.95 24.39 16.39
N SER A 201 -23.51 23.67 17.42
CA SER A 201 -22.90 24.32 18.59
C SER A 201 -21.61 25.04 18.18
N PRO A 202 -21.32 26.24 18.72
CA PRO A 202 -20.08 26.98 18.44
C PRO A 202 -18.80 26.16 18.71
N GLU A 203 -18.83 25.24 19.66
CA GLU A 203 -17.73 24.34 20.01
C GLU A 203 -17.40 23.38 18.86
N LYS A 204 -18.41 22.72 18.30
CA LYS A 204 -18.26 21.83 17.13
C LYS A 204 -17.71 22.57 15.91
N ILE A 205 -18.13 23.82 15.66
CA ILE A 205 -17.56 24.58 14.54
C ILE A 205 -16.09 24.95 14.79
N LYS A 206 -15.74 25.32 16.03
CA LYS A 206 -14.34 25.55 16.41
C LYS A 206 -13.50 24.30 16.16
N GLU A 207 -14.01 23.12 16.49
CA GLU A 207 -13.37 21.83 16.21
C GLU A 207 -13.06 21.64 14.72
N ILE A 208 -14.05 21.88 13.86
CA ILE A 208 -13.90 21.81 12.40
C ILE A 208 -12.81 22.78 11.92
N CYS A 209 -12.80 24.02 12.43
CA CYS A 209 -11.78 25.00 12.09
C CYS A 209 -10.37 24.53 12.47
N TYR A 210 -10.18 23.96 13.66
CA TYR A 210 -8.86 23.44 14.09
C TYR A 210 -8.39 22.23 13.28
N LYS A 211 -9.33 21.38 12.86
CA LYS A 211 -9.05 20.16 12.09
C LYS A 211 -8.65 20.46 10.65
N LEU A 212 -9.32 21.43 10.02
CA LEU A 212 -9.14 21.76 8.61
C LEU A 212 -8.11 22.87 8.36
N ASP A 213 -7.79 23.68 9.36
CA ASP A 213 -6.80 24.75 9.26
C ASP A 213 -5.73 24.61 10.35
N SER A 214 -4.54 24.23 9.90
CA SER A 214 -3.39 24.04 10.78
C SER A 214 -2.89 25.34 11.41
N SER A 215 -3.11 26.50 10.80
CA SER A 215 -2.62 27.79 11.31
C SER A 215 -3.31 28.21 12.62
N ILE A 216 -4.59 27.87 12.78
CA ILE A 216 -5.40 28.19 13.96
C ILE A 216 -4.98 27.33 15.16
N SER A 217 -4.44 26.14 14.91
CA SER A 217 -3.99 25.23 15.96
C SER A 217 -2.74 25.73 16.70
N VAL A 218 -1.89 26.52 16.03
CA VAL A 218 -0.61 27.01 16.58
C VAL A 218 -0.83 28.07 17.66
N ASP A 219 -1.83 28.93 17.51
CA ASP A 219 -2.09 30.05 18.43
C ASP A 219 -2.80 29.65 19.73
N THR A 220 -3.31 28.42 19.85
CA THR A 220 -4.19 28.02 20.97
C THR A 220 -3.61 27.00 21.95
N LEU A 221 -2.31 26.63 21.83
CA LEU A 221 -1.64 25.65 22.72
C LEU A 221 -2.35 24.27 22.84
N ARG A 222 -3.38 24.02 22.04
CA ARG A 222 -4.13 22.75 21.89
C ARG A 222 -3.72 22.04 20.59
N ILE A 223 -2.42 22.00 20.35
CA ILE A 223 -1.81 21.53 19.09
C ILE A 223 -2.08 20.03 18.84
N ASP A 224 -2.45 19.26 19.86
CA ASP A 224 -2.20 17.83 19.79
C ASP A 224 -3.39 16.97 19.30
N ASP A 225 -4.61 17.02 19.83
CA ASP A 225 -5.50 15.86 19.62
C ASP A 225 -6.22 15.75 18.26
N HIS A 226 -6.48 16.85 17.55
CA HIS A 226 -7.38 16.84 16.38
C HIS A 226 -6.64 16.58 15.05
N ASN A 227 -5.38 17.02 14.96
CA ASN A 227 -4.54 16.86 13.78
C ASN A 227 -3.85 15.50 13.71
N ILE A 228 -3.94 14.72 14.79
CA ILE A 228 -3.14 13.52 15.03
C ILE A 228 -3.64 12.27 14.30
N LYS A 229 -4.94 12.14 13.99
CA LYS A 229 -5.50 10.86 13.53
C LYS A 229 -4.95 10.42 12.16
N ILE A 230 -5.11 11.26 11.13
CA ILE A 230 -4.62 10.93 9.78
C ILE A 230 -3.09 10.85 9.75
N ASP A 231 -2.40 11.76 10.44
CA ASP A 231 -0.94 11.76 10.53
C ASP A 231 -0.42 10.44 11.14
N LYS A 232 -0.98 10.00 12.28
CA LYS A 232 -0.63 8.72 12.92
C LYS A 232 -0.96 7.52 12.04
N PHE A 233 -2.09 7.54 11.31
CA PHE A 233 -2.41 6.45 10.40
C PHE A 233 -1.41 6.35 9.25
N ILE A 234 -0.99 7.47 8.66
CA ILE A 234 0.01 7.47 7.58
C ILE A 234 1.38 7.01 8.10
N GLU A 235 1.78 7.44 9.29
CA GLU A 235 3.02 6.99 9.94
C GLU A 235 3.00 5.48 10.22
N ASP A 236 1.88 4.96 10.76
CA ASP A 236 1.69 3.54 11.04
C ASP A 236 1.74 2.70 9.76
N ILE A 237 1.04 3.13 8.70
CA ILE A 237 1.11 2.49 7.37
C ILE A 237 2.55 2.48 6.86
N THR A 238 3.25 3.61 6.93
CA THR A 238 4.65 3.73 6.47
C THR A 238 5.58 2.80 7.24
N SER A 239 5.41 2.71 8.56
CA SER A 239 6.17 1.81 9.44
C SER A 239 5.94 0.34 9.06
N GLN A 240 4.68 -0.05 8.84
CA GLN A 240 4.33 -1.42 8.46
C GLN A 240 4.87 -1.80 7.07
N ILE A 241 4.73 -0.91 6.08
CA ILE A 241 5.29 -1.15 4.73
C ILE A 241 6.83 -1.26 4.82
N THR A 242 7.48 -0.41 5.62
CA THR A 242 8.93 -0.48 5.84
C THR A 242 9.35 -1.81 6.47
N LYS A 243 8.57 -2.29 7.45
CA LYS A 243 8.79 -3.60 8.08
C LYS A 243 8.64 -4.74 7.07
N LEU A 244 7.61 -4.71 6.23
CA LEU A 244 7.40 -5.71 5.18
C LEU A 244 8.53 -5.69 4.14
N SER A 245 8.98 -4.50 3.73
CA SER A 245 10.12 -4.33 2.82
C SER A 245 11.40 -4.98 3.36
N ARG A 246 11.68 -4.79 4.66
CA ARG A 246 12.83 -5.43 5.35
C ARG A 246 12.69 -6.94 5.52
N GLN A 247 11.48 -7.48 5.55
CA GLN A 247 11.25 -8.93 5.65
C GLN A 247 11.42 -9.64 4.30
N LEU A 248 11.30 -8.90 3.20
CA LEU A 248 11.52 -9.40 1.86
C LEU A 248 13.01 -9.34 1.48
N SER A 249 13.74 -8.29 1.90
CA SER A 249 15.19 -8.15 1.70
C SER A 249 16.03 -9.19 2.45
#